data_AF-A0A2L0LU53-F1
#
_entry.id   AF-A0A2L0LU53-F1
#
_cell.length_a   1.000
_cell.length_b   1.000
_cell.length_c   1.000
_cell.angle_alpha   90.00
_cell.angle_beta   90.00
_cell.angle_gamma   90.00
#
_symmetry.space_group_name_H-M   'P 1'
#
loop_
_entity.id
_entity.type
_entity.pdbx_description
1 polymer ?
#
loop_
_entity_poly.entity_id
_entity_poly.type
_entity_poly.pdbx_seq_one_letter_code
_entity_poly.pdbx_strand_id
1 'polypeptide(L)'
;MSDSSFAPADYNPTGMPQYDGNPLIECLPKILSDVDVVRRIGSAPPRPDNVERALDPKLRGHGINRLKDVVVPFEIHLRLEDLFSQLIRYGYTGRNPLHASSVRHRLPSSAEIKGHGFMSTAETLTLIGLSGMGKTTALNSIAKLYPQVISHSKYKEQIFIETQVVWLKIDCPHDGSLRGFCTAFFSSLDEALGIKKYSGRAATGRSISVMLQNISQLCKTYFIGALIIDEMQHLCSSRGGQDREKLLNFFVQLSNDAGIPLIYVGTNAMLPLFSGVLRNARRAAGMGPITFDRFTEDDPFWAHLVSLLWAYDWTKTPTPLTGEILSKIYDLTQGNTDFLAKLLMLAQRHAIWEGIDSITPAVLQQVYDSQMRLLHKAIEALRSGDPLQIADFEDMMPTKDQVAKMMNYDLARRADRANLSLITQAAIVTPVEHSERAAAKPISKPVVPVANESAPTAHFSEGDDVQTQLEQRGWVDKDSAW
;
A
#
# COMPACT_ATOMS: atom_id res chain seq x y z
N MET A 1 -13.66 -10.91 17.91
CA MET A 1 -12.78 -12.08 17.68
C MET A 1 -12.96 -12.43 16.22
N SER A 2 -12.01 -12.04 15.38
CA SER A 2 -12.10 -12.30 13.93
C SER A 2 -11.74 -13.76 13.67
N ASP A 3 -12.68 -14.51 13.11
CA ASP A 3 -12.44 -15.85 12.55
C ASP A 3 -11.40 -15.75 11.44
N SER A 4 -10.11 -15.82 11.79
CA SER A 4 -9.06 -16.06 10.82
C SER A 4 -9.01 -17.57 10.57
N SER A 5 -9.88 -18.04 9.66
CA SER A 5 -9.82 -19.43 9.21
C SER A 5 -8.60 -19.59 8.32
N PHE A 6 -7.52 -20.15 8.84
CA PHE A 6 -6.39 -20.60 8.02
C PHE A 6 -6.92 -21.54 6.92
N ALA A 7 -6.37 -21.45 5.72
CA ALA A 7 -6.77 -22.34 4.65
C ALA A 7 -6.34 -23.78 5.02
N PRO A 8 -7.24 -24.78 5.00
CA PRO A 8 -6.83 -26.16 5.22
C PRO A 8 -5.95 -26.61 4.05
N ALA A 9 -4.88 -27.35 4.35
CA ALA A 9 -3.99 -27.88 3.32
C ALA A 9 -4.72 -28.91 2.43
N ASP A 10 -4.69 -28.70 1.12
CA ASP A 10 -5.16 -29.66 0.11
C ASP A 10 -3.99 -30.04 -0.81
N TYR A 11 -3.52 -31.29 -0.69
CA TYR A 11 -2.28 -31.72 -1.34
C TYR A 11 -2.55 -32.32 -2.71
N ASN A 12 -2.00 -31.69 -3.73
CA ASN A 12 -2.09 -32.13 -5.11
C ASN A 12 -0.68 -32.32 -5.69
N PRO A 13 -0.43 -33.42 -6.43
CA PRO A 13 0.81 -33.55 -7.19
C PRO A 13 1.00 -32.37 -8.13
N THR A 14 2.22 -31.85 -8.18
CA THR A 14 2.56 -30.68 -9.00
C THR A 14 2.84 -31.04 -10.45
N GLY A 15 3.18 -32.32 -10.71
CA GLY A 15 3.64 -32.80 -12.01
C GLY A 15 5.15 -32.58 -12.25
N MET A 16 5.85 -31.96 -11.29
CA MET A 16 7.29 -31.76 -11.31
C MET A 16 7.96 -32.68 -10.27
N PRO A 17 8.78 -33.66 -10.69
CA PRO A 17 9.36 -34.65 -9.77
C PRO A 17 10.17 -34.06 -8.61
N GLN A 18 10.75 -32.87 -8.80
CA GLN A 18 11.53 -32.16 -7.77
C GLN A 18 10.68 -31.48 -6.68
N TYR A 19 9.38 -31.31 -6.91
CA TYR A 19 8.43 -30.68 -5.98
C TYR A 19 7.51 -31.70 -5.31
N ASP A 20 7.20 -32.78 -6.02
CA ASP A 20 6.37 -33.87 -5.50
C ASP A 20 7.03 -34.52 -4.28
N GLY A 21 6.21 -34.89 -3.29
CA GLY A 21 6.66 -35.40 -1.99
C GLY A 21 7.01 -34.33 -0.97
N ASN A 22 6.77 -33.04 -1.25
CA ASN A 22 6.93 -31.95 -0.29
C ASN A 22 5.56 -31.37 0.12
N PRO A 23 5.10 -31.56 1.37
CA PRO A 23 3.79 -31.09 1.81
C PRO A 23 3.64 -29.56 1.74
N LEU A 24 4.74 -28.80 1.86
CA LEU A 24 4.72 -27.32 1.78
C LEU A 24 4.55 -26.80 0.35
N ILE A 25 4.76 -27.66 -0.66
CA ILE A 25 4.63 -27.31 -2.08
C ILE A 25 3.33 -27.87 -2.65
N GLU A 26 3.00 -29.13 -2.36
CA GLU A 26 1.80 -29.80 -2.87
C GLU A 26 0.49 -29.16 -2.37
N CYS A 27 0.53 -28.45 -1.23
CA CYS A 27 -0.63 -27.72 -0.71
C CYS A 27 -0.89 -26.36 -1.38
N LEU A 28 0.07 -25.87 -2.17
CA LEU A 28 -0.05 -24.58 -2.85
C LEU A 28 -0.97 -24.72 -4.08
N PRO A 29 -1.57 -23.62 -4.57
CA PRO A 29 -2.31 -23.63 -5.82
C PRO A 29 -1.51 -24.25 -6.96
N LYS A 30 -2.21 -24.85 -7.94
CA LYS A 30 -1.57 -25.40 -9.15
C LYS A 30 -0.75 -24.32 -9.85
N ILE A 31 0.33 -24.74 -10.51
CA ILE A 31 1.10 -23.87 -11.41
C ILE A 31 0.14 -23.40 -12.50
N LEU A 32 -0.04 -22.08 -12.61
CA LEU A 32 -1.04 -21.47 -13.47
C LEU A 32 -0.52 -21.38 -14.90
N SER A 33 -1.43 -21.46 -15.87
CA SER A 33 -1.14 -21.03 -17.24
C SER A 33 -1.26 -19.51 -17.34
N ASP A 34 -0.61 -18.89 -18.33
CA ASP A 34 -0.74 -17.44 -18.60
C ASP A 34 -2.20 -16.99 -18.69
N VAL A 35 -3.06 -17.81 -19.31
CA VAL A 35 -4.50 -17.55 -19.44
C VAL A 35 -5.19 -17.51 -18.07
N ASP A 36 -4.83 -18.42 -17.17
CA ASP A 36 -5.38 -18.45 -15.81
C ASP A 36 -4.89 -17.26 -14.99
N VAL A 37 -3.62 -16.87 -15.16
CA VAL A 37 -3.05 -15.68 -14.50
C VAL A 37 -3.80 -14.42 -14.94
N VAL A 38 -3.98 -14.21 -16.25
CA VAL A 38 -4.76 -13.08 -16.80
C VAL A 38 -6.18 -13.07 -16.23
N ARG A 39 -6.85 -14.22 -16.16
CA ARG A 39 -8.23 -14.31 -15.64
C ARG A 39 -8.34 -14.02 -14.14
N ARG A 40 -7.33 -14.38 -13.34
CA ARG A 40 -7.37 -14.24 -11.88
C ARG A 40 -6.87 -12.88 -11.41
N ILE A 41 -5.89 -12.29 -12.10
CA ILE A 41 -5.35 -10.97 -11.78
C ILE A 41 -6.20 -9.87 -12.41
N GLY A 42 -6.68 -10.10 -13.64
CA GLY A 42 -7.51 -9.15 -14.35
C GLY A 42 -8.80 -8.86 -13.61
N SER A 43 -9.08 -7.58 -13.39
CA SER A 43 -10.32 -7.10 -12.78
C SER A 43 -10.91 -6.06 -13.70
N ALA A 44 -12.05 -6.39 -14.30
CA ALA A 44 -12.82 -5.49 -15.15
C ALA A 44 -14.24 -5.39 -14.56
N PRO A 45 -14.46 -4.54 -13.54
CA PRO A 45 -15.79 -4.35 -12.97
C PRO A 45 -16.76 -3.86 -14.05
N PRO A 46 -18.09 -4.00 -13.87
CA PRO A 46 -19.06 -3.58 -14.88
C PRO A 46 -18.85 -2.11 -15.28
N ARG A 47 -18.76 -1.87 -16.60
CA ARG A 47 -18.71 -0.52 -17.15
C ARG A 47 -20.03 0.21 -16.83
N PRO A 48 -20.00 1.53 -16.64
CA PRO A 48 -21.24 2.29 -16.47
C PRO A 48 -22.16 2.08 -17.66
N ASP A 49 -23.44 1.85 -17.38
CA ASP A 49 -24.49 1.79 -18.38
C ASP A 49 -25.22 3.15 -18.49
N ASN A 50 -26.23 3.21 -19.33
CA ASN A 50 -27.00 4.45 -19.51
C ASN A 50 -27.83 4.81 -18.27
N VAL A 51 -28.16 3.85 -17.42
CA VAL A 51 -28.90 4.08 -16.18
C VAL A 51 -28.00 4.78 -15.17
N GLU A 52 -26.78 4.29 -14.98
CA GLU A 52 -25.78 4.93 -14.13
C GLU A 52 -25.42 6.34 -14.62
N ARG A 53 -25.31 6.56 -15.94
CA ARG A 53 -25.04 7.88 -16.51
C ARG A 53 -26.21 8.86 -16.40
N ALA A 54 -27.43 8.37 -16.21
CA ALA A 54 -28.62 9.19 -15.99
C ALA A 54 -28.80 9.56 -14.50
N LEU A 55 -28.02 9.00 -13.58
CA LEU A 55 -28.07 9.35 -12.16
C LEU A 55 -27.68 10.81 -11.91
N ASP A 56 -28.10 11.32 -10.74
CA ASP A 56 -27.72 12.65 -10.29
C ASP A 56 -26.20 12.83 -10.25
N PRO A 57 -25.68 14.06 -10.52
CA PRO A 57 -24.24 14.34 -10.55
C PRO A 57 -23.47 13.81 -9.33
N LYS A 58 -24.07 13.93 -8.13
CA LYS A 58 -23.46 13.45 -6.90
C LYS A 58 -23.26 11.94 -6.90
N LEU A 59 -24.26 11.17 -7.33
CA LEU A 59 -24.19 9.70 -7.41
C LEU A 59 -23.20 9.25 -8.50
N ARG A 60 -23.20 9.91 -9.66
CA ARG A 60 -22.22 9.65 -10.72
C ARG A 60 -20.79 9.87 -10.25
N GLY A 61 -20.55 10.91 -9.43
CA GLY A 61 -19.27 11.16 -8.79
C GLY A 61 -18.77 10.01 -7.90
N HIS A 62 -19.68 9.29 -7.23
CA HIS A 62 -19.33 8.08 -6.47
C HIS A 62 -18.96 6.90 -7.39
N GLY A 63 -19.64 6.76 -8.53
CA GLY A 63 -19.38 5.73 -9.53
C GLY A 63 -17.94 5.75 -10.05
N ILE A 64 -17.36 6.94 -10.24
CA ILE A 64 -15.97 7.14 -10.69
C ILE A 64 -14.94 6.35 -9.86
N ASN A 65 -15.21 6.09 -8.57
CA ASN A 65 -14.28 5.34 -7.73
C ASN A 65 -14.04 3.91 -8.23
N ARG A 66 -14.98 3.31 -8.99
CA ARG A 66 -14.85 1.99 -9.61
C ARG A 66 -13.65 1.90 -10.57
N LEU A 67 -13.15 3.04 -11.09
CA LEU A 67 -11.94 3.06 -11.92
C LEU A 67 -10.71 2.51 -11.16
N LYS A 68 -10.68 2.65 -9.83
CA LYS A 68 -9.59 2.12 -8.99
C LYS A 68 -9.56 0.60 -8.90
N ASP A 69 -10.69 -0.05 -9.19
CA ASP A 69 -10.84 -1.50 -9.13
C ASP A 69 -10.47 -2.17 -10.47
N VAL A 70 -10.17 -1.37 -11.50
CA VAL A 70 -9.74 -1.87 -12.81
C VAL A 70 -8.27 -2.30 -12.72
N VAL A 71 -8.01 -3.57 -13.03
CA VAL A 71 -6.67 -4.14 -13.13
C VAL A 71 -6.50 -4.75 -14.51
N VAL A 72 -5.57 -4.20 -15.28
CA VAL A 72 -5.23 -4.67 -16.63
C VAL A 72 -3.95 -5.49 -16.56
N PRO A 73 -3.99 -6.82 -16.77
CA PRO A 73 -2.81 -7.65 -16.78
C PRO A 73 -2.00 -7.44 -18.06
N PHE A 74 -0.68 -7.38 -17.90
CA PHE A 74 0.32 -7.23 -18.97
C PHE A 74 1.39 -8.31 -18.81
N GLU A 75 2.27 -8.45 -19.80
CA GLU A 75 3.39 -9.42 -19.78
C GLU A 75 4.23 -9.33 -18.49
N ILE A 76 4.44 -8.11 -17.96
CA ILE A 76 5.15 -7.91 -16.69
C ILE A 76 4.49 -8.62 -15.50
N HIS A 77 3.15 -8.75 -15.50
CA HIS A 77 2.40 -9.46 -14.48
C HIS A 77 2.53 -10.97 -14.63
N LEU A 78 2.53 -11.48 -15.87
CA LEU A 78 2.75 -12.89 -16.16
C LEU A 78 4.15 -13.31 -15.72
N ARG A 79 5.16 -12.53 -16.11
CA ARG A 79 6.55 -12.74 -15.69
C ARG A 79 6.71 -12.66 -14.18
N LEU A 80 6.05 -11.72 -13.51
CA LEU A 80 6.08 -11.61 -12.06
C LEU A 80 5.42 -12.81 -11.37
N GLU A 81 4.30 -13.32 -11.90
CA GLU A 81 3.63 -14.50 -11.34
C GLU A 81 4.50 -15.75 -11.48
N ASP A 82 5.06 -15.98 -12.67
CA ASP A 82 5.93 -17.12 -12.95
C ASP A 82 7.15 -17.12 -12.01
N LEU A 83 7.85 -15.98 -11.90
CA LEU A 83 8.99 -15.83 -11.00
C LEU A 83 8.57 -15.99 -9.52
N PHE A 84 7.43 -15.45 -9.10
CA PHE A 84 6.92 -15.61 -7.74
C PHE A 84 6.58 -17.07 -7.40
N SER A 85 5.95 -17.78 -8.34
CA SER A 85 5.61 -19.21 -8.23
C SER A 85 6.86 -20.07 -8.10
N GLN A 86 7.85 -19.86 -8.98
CA GLN A 86 9.14 -20.54 -8.92
C GLN A 86 9.88 -20.25 -7.61
N LEU A 87 9.94 -18.97 -7.21
CA LEU A 87 10.64 -18.51 -6.01
C LEU A 87 10.13 -19.21 -4.74
N ILE A 88 8.81 -19.27 -4.53
CA ILE A 88 8.22 -19.91 -3.35
C ILE A 88 8.47 -21.41 -3.37
N ARG A 89 8.20 -22.08 -4.50
CA ARG A 89 8.30 -23.54 -4.61
C ARG A 89 9.74 -24.01 -4.46
N TYR A 90 10.66 -23.37 -5.18
CA TYR A 90 12.08 -23.68 -5.10
C TYR A 90 12.64 -23.39 -3.71
N GLY A 91 12.20 -22.31 -3.06
CA GLY A 91 12.52 -22.00 -1.67
C GLY A 91 12.08 -23.08 -0.68
N TYR A 92 11.01 -23.83 -0.95
CA TYR A 92 10.57 -24.92 -0.09
C TYR A 92 11.30 -26.25 -0.31
N THR A 93 11.98 -26.45 -1.44
CA THR A 93 12.71 -27.70 -1.73
C THR A 93 13.78 -28.00 -0.67
N GLY A 94 14.59 -27.00 -0.29
CA GLY A 94 15.58 -27.13 0.79
C GLY A 94 15.00 -27.19 2.21
N ARG A 95 13.68 -26.98 2.37
CA ARG A 95 12.99 -26.85 3.67
C ARG A 95 11.90 -27.89 3.88
N ASN A 96 11.94 -29.01 3.15
CA ASN A 96 10.95 -30.06 3.27
C ASN A 96 10.91 -30.62 4.72
N PRO A 97 9.76 -30.52 5.42
CA PRO A 97 9.65 -30.88 6.84
C PRO A 97 9.80 -32.38 7.10
N LEU A 98 9.73 -33.22 6.06
CA LEU A 98 9.93 -34.66 6.15
C LEU A 98 11.42 -35.06 6.18
N HIS A 99 12.32 -34.14 5.83
CA HIS A 99 13.76 -34.39 5.89
C HIS A 99 14.32 -34.07 7.28
N ALA A 100 15.11 -35.00 7.83
CA ALA A 100 15.74 -34.86 9.14
C ALA A 100 16.65 -33.62 9.24
N SER A 101 17.31 -33.23 8.14
CA SER A 101 18.13 -32.01 8.07
C SER A 101 17.29 -30.75 8.31
N SER A 102 16.13 -30.64 7.68
CA SER A 102 15.21 -29.51 7.84
C SER A 102 14.64 -29.45 9.25
N VAL A 103 14.27 -30.59 9.86
CA VAL A 103 13.79 -30.64 11.26
C VAL A 103 14.87 -30.18 12.24
N ARG A 104 16.10 -30.68 12.11
CA ARG A 104 17.23 -30.25 12.97
C ARG A 104 17.51 -28.77 12.83
N HIS A 105 17.40 -28.24 11.62
CA HIS A 105 17.65 -26.85 11.32
C HIS A 105 16.57 -25.89 11.89
N ARG A 106 15.36 -26.39 12.22
CA ARG A 106 14.31 -25.63 12.92
C ARG A 106 14.57 -25.48 14.42
N LEU A 107 15.33 -26.37 15.04
CA LEU A 107 15.57 -26.31 16.49
C LEU A 107 16.57 -25.18 16.81
N PRO A 108 16.31 -24.34 17.84
CA PRO A 108 17.26 -23.33 18.28
C PRO A 108 18.50 -24.06 18.81
N SER A 109 19.62 -23.95 18.08
CA SER A 109 20.82 -24.70 18.43
C SER A 109 21.53 -24.06 19.62
N SER A 110 21.70 -24.82 20.72
CA SER A 110 22.64 -24.48 21.80
C SER A 110 24.07 -24.99 21.52
N ALA A 111 24.28 -25.71 20.42
CA ALA A 111 25.58 -26.27 20.04
C ALA A 111 25.90 -25.92 18.58
N GLU A 112 27.14 -25.55 18.28
CA GLU A 112 27.60 -25.41 16.89
C GLU A 112 27.32 -26.71 16.12
N ILE A 113 26.30 -26.74 15.27
CA ILE A 113 26.11 -27.84 14.31
C ILE A 113 27.13 -27.62 13.19
N LYS A 114 28.39 -27.98 13.48
CA LYS A 114 29.38 -28.27 12.45
C LYS A 114 29.04 -29.63 11.85
N GLY A 115 28.56 -29.63 10.61
CA GLY A 115 28.45 -30.85 9.81
C GLY A 115 27.02 -31.23 9.39
N HIS A 116 26.57 -30.59 8.31
CA HIS A 116 25.89 -31.17 7.13
C HIS A 116 25.02 -30.06 6.50
N GLY A 117 25.43 -29.63 5.30
CA GLY A 117 25.04 -28.37 4.68
C GLY A 117 23.54 -28.26 4.45
N PHE A 118 22.92 -27.29 5.13
CA PHE A 118 21.72 -26.66 4.60
C PHE A 118 22.09 -26.02 3.25
N MET A 119 21.71 -26.64 2.15
CA MET A 119 21.87 -26.04 0.83
C MET A 119 20.74 -25.03 0.67
N SER A 120 21.06 -23.75 0.87
CA SER A 120 20.06 -22.70 0.68
C SER A 120 19.65 -22.65 -0.79
N THR A 121 18.38 -22.98 -1.05
CA THR A 121 17.71 -22.80 -2.35
C THR A 121 16.98 -21.46 -2.41
N ALA A 122 17.23 -20.57 -1.44
CA ALA A 122 16.58 -19.27 -1.38
C ALA A 122 17.14 -18.34 -2.45
N GLU A 123 16.29 -18.01 -3.42
CA GLU A 123 16.58 -16.97 -4.40
C GLU A 123 16.00 -15.62 -3.94
N THR A 124 16.33 -14.57 -4.70
CA THR A 124 15.81 -13.23 -4.46
C THR A 124 15.23 -12.70 -5.76
N LEU A 125 14.08 -12.05 -5.64
CA LEU A 125 13.42 -11.33 -6.71
C LEU A 125 13.42 -9.84 -6.37
N THR A 126 13.68 -8.99 -7.35
CA THR A 126 13.70 -7.53 -7.15
C THR A 126 12.75 -6.86 -8.12
N LEU A 127 11.79 -6.09 -7.61
CA LEU A 127 10.87 -5.25 -8.37
C LEU A 127 11.29 -3.80 -8.18
N ILE A 128 11.71 -3.18 -9.26
CA ILE A 128 12.17 -1.78 -9.29
C ILE A 128 11.31 -1.01 -10.29
N GLY A 129 11.11 0.28 -10.07
CA GLY A 129 10.44 1.14 -11.04
C GLY A 129 9.96 2.43 -10.41
N LEU A 130 9.46 3.34 -11.23
CA LEU A 130 8.96 4.64 -10.75
C LEU A 130 7.77 4.47 -9.79
N SER A 131 7.63 5.36 -8.81
CA SER A 131 6.42 5.39 -8.00
C SER A 131 5.17 5.62 -8.85
N GLY A 132 4.09 4.92 -8.48
CA GLY A 132 2.82 4.96 -9.21
C GLY A 132 2.72 4.04 -10.44
N MET A 133 3.72 3.19 -10.74
CA MET A 133 3.65 2.22 -11.87
C MET A 133 2.85 0.94 -11.57
N GLY A 134 2.24 0.82 -10.38
CA GLY A 134 1.47 -0.37 -10.02
C GLY A 134 2.28 -1.56 -9.49
N LYS A 135 3.57 -1.42 -9.18
CA LYS A 135 4.42 -2.48 -8.59
C LYS A 135 3.77 -3.21 -7.42
N THR A 136 3.39 -2.47 -6.39
CA THR A 136 2.76 -3.01 -5.17
C THR A 136 1.39 -3.61 -5.47
N THR A 137 0.63 -3.00 -6.38
CA THR A 137 -0.68 -3.54 -6.82
C THR A 137 -0.52 -4.88 -7.54
N ALA A 138 0.44 -5.00 -8.45
CA ALA A 138 0.76 -6.22 -9.17
C ALA A 138 1.19 -7.32 -8.22
N LEU A 139 2.16 -7.04 -7.33
CA LEU A 139 2.65 -8.01 -6.36
C LEU A 139 1.56 -8.45 -5.38
N ASN A 140 0.75 -7.53 -4.85
CA ASN A 140 -0.36 -7.88 -3.97
C ASN A 140 -1.40 -8.76 -4.68
N SER A 141 -1.68 -8.49 -5.96
CA SER A 141 -2.63 -9.27 -6.76
C SER A 141 -2.13 -10.70 -6.98
N ILE A 142 -0.83 -10.85 -7.23
CA ILE A 142 -0.17 -12.15 -7.41
C ILE A 142 -0.09 -12.91 -6.07
N ALA A 143 0.32 -12.24 -4.99
CA ALA A 143 0.38 -12.86 -3.67
C ALA A 143 -1.00 -13.39 -3.22
N LYS A 144 -2.09 -12.68 -3.55
CA LYS A 144 -3.48 -13.12 -3.27
C LYS A 144 -3.90 -14.38 -4.04
N LEU A 145 -3.18 -14.80 -5.07
CA LEU A 145 -3.43 -16.10 -5.72
C LEU A 145 -3.09 -17.27 -4.80
N TYR A 146 -2.26 -17.02 -3.77
CA TYR A 146 -1.81 -17.98 -2.78
C TYR A 146 -2.46 -17.68 -1.42
N PRO A 147 -3.02 -18.69 -0.71
CA PRO A 147 -3.46 -18.50 0.66
C PRO A 147 -2.32 -17.96 1.52
N GLN A 148 -2.56 -16.92 2.32
CA GLN A 148 -1.50 -16.33 3.14
C GLN A 148 -1.00 -17.31 4.21
N VAL A 149 -1.92 -18.05 4.85
CA VAL A 149 -1.61 -19.05 5.87
C VAL A 149 -2.37 -20.34 5.59
N ILE A 150 -1.64 -21.46 5.64
CA ILE A 150 -2.13 -22.81 5.45
C ILE A 150 -1.94 -23.60 6.75
N SER A 151 -2.99 -24.32 7.17
CA SER A 151 -2.94 -25.24 8.30
C SER A 151 -2.87 -26.68 7.81
N HIS A 152 -1.86 -27.40 8.30
CA HIS A 152 -1.67 -28.82 8.04
C HIS A 152 -2.15 -29.63 9.23
N SER A 153 -2.80 -30.76 8.96
CA SER A 153 -3.22 -31.73 9.98
C SER A 153 -2.73 -33.15 9.68
N LYS A 154 -2.72 -33.54 8.41
CA LYS A 154 -2.38 -34.88 7.93
C LYS A 154 -1.72 -34.79 6.55
N TYR A 155 -0.70 -35.59 6.28
CA TYR A 155 -0.06 -35.71 4.96
C TYR A 155 0.27 -37.19 4.68
N LYS A 156 -0.13 -37.73 3.52
CA LYS A 156 0.05 -39.15 3.15
C LYS A 156 -0.27 -40.12 4.29
N GLU A 157 -1.43 -39.91 4.90
CA GLU A 157 -1.94 -40.68 6.04
C GLU A 157 -1.24 -40.50 7.39
N GLN A 158 -0.17 -39.72 7.45
CA GLN A 158 0.60 -39.45 8.66
C GLN A 158 0.18 -38.13 9.31
N ILE A 159 0.24 -38.06 10.64
CA ILE A 159 -0.02 -36.83 11.40
C ILE A 159 1.04 -35.79 11.01
N PHE A 160 0.58 -34.63 10.53
CA PHE A 160 1.45 -33.53 10.13
C PHE A 160 0.78 -32.22 10.54
N ILE A 161 0.98 -31.84 11.81
CA ILE A 161 0.38 -30.65 12.41
C ILE A 161 1.39 -29.51 12.35
N GLU A 162 1.24 -28.64 11.35
CA GLU A 162 2.11 -27.49 11.14
C GLU A 162 1.29 -26.30 10.65
N THR A 163 1.84 -25.10 10.83
CA THR A 163 1.29 -23.85 10.26
C THR A 163 2.29 -23.28 9.28
N GLN A 164 1.88 -23.13 8.04
CA GLN A 164 2.68 -22.57 6.96
C GLN A 164 2.19 -21.18 6.62
N VAL A 165 3.06 -20.18 6.71
CA VAL A 165 2.82 -18.83 6.18
C VAL A 165 3.44 -18.79 4.78
N VAL A 166 2.62 -18.74 3.73
CA VAL A 166 3.12 -18.85 2.34
C VAL A 166 3.87 -17.60 1.92
N TRP A 167 3.39 -16.42 2.34
CA TRP A 167 4.06 -15.15 2.10
C TRP A 167 3.81 -14.20 3.26
N LEU A 168 4.80 -13.35 3.55
CA LEU A 168 4.69 -12.29 4.54
C LEU A 168 5.16 -10.98 3.92
N LYS A 169 4.32 -9.95 3.97
CA LYS A 169 4.64 -8.62 3.47
C LYS A 169 4.97 -7.66 4.61
N ILE A 170 6.05 -6.90 4.42
CA ILE A 170 6.54 -5.89 5.36
C ILE A 170 6.86 -4.62 4.57
N ASP A 171 6.29 -3.51 5.00
CA ASP A 171 6.66 -2.20 4.49
C ASP A 171 7.84 -1.65 5.32
N CYS A 172 8.92 -1.23 4.65
CA CYS A 172 10.05 -0.62 5.34
C CYS A 172 9.61 0.67 6.06
N PRO A 173 9.98 0.87 7.33
CA PRO A 173 9.57 2.05 8.07
C PRO A 173 10.21 3.31 7.48
N HIS A 174 9.51 4.45 7.54
CA HIS A 174 9.99 5.72 6.99
C HIS A 174 11.29 6.24 7.61
N ASP A 175 11.56 5.88 8.87
CA ASP A 175 12.82 6.22 9.56
C ASP A 175 13.98 5.30 9.14
N GLY A 176 13.69 4.26 8.34
CA GLY A 176 14.62 3.23 7.90
C GLY A 176 15.27 2.45 9.06
N SER A 177 14.69 2.48 10.26
CA SER A 177 15.33 1.92 11.45
C SER A 177 15.20 0.41 11.52
N LEU A 178 16.27 -0.26 11.97
CA LEU A 178 16.31 -1.71 12.15
C LEU A 178 15.26 -2.19 13.19
N ARG A 179 15.00 -1.36 14.21
CA ARG A 179 13.94 -1.61 15.20
C ARG A 179 12.55 -1.47 14.57
N GLY A 180 12.32 -0.43 13.76
CA GLY A 180 11.07 -0.24 13.02
C GLY A 180 10.78 -1.45 12.12
N PHE A 181 11.77 -1.93 11.39
CA PHE A 181 11.65 -3.14 10.57
C PHE A 181 11.26 -4.38 11.41
N CYS A 182 11.94 -4.61 12.54
CA CYS A 182 11.61 -5.73 13.42
C CYS A 182 10.17 -5.66 13.94
N THR A 183 9.74 -4.47 14.37
CA THR A 183 8.36 -4.24 14.83
C THR A 183 7.36 -4.51 13.72
N ALA A 184 7.62 -4.03 12.50
CA ALA A 184 6.78 -4.29 11.33
C ALA A 184 6.69 -5.79 11.03
N PHE A 185 7.80 -6.53 11.05
CA PHE A 185 7.80 -7.99 10.91
C PHE A 185 6.87 -8.67 11.92
N PHE A 186 7.02 -8.35 13.21
CA PHE A 186 6.22 -9.00 14.25
C PHE A 186 4.74 -8.63 14.15
N SER A 187 4.43 -7.41 13.72
CA SER A 187 3.05 -6.96 13.49
C SER A 187 2.43 -7.71 12.31
N SER A 188 3.12 -7.77 11.16
CA SER A 188 2.63 -8.50 9.98
C SER A 188 2.43 -9.98 10.26
N LEU A 189 3.30 -10.60 11.06
CA LEU A 189 3.17 -12.02 11.42
C LEU A 189 2.00 -12.26 12.37
N ASP A 190 1.82 -11.40 13.38
CA ASP A 190 0.66 -11.45 14.28
C ASP A 190 -0.66 -11.31 13.50
N GLU A 191 -0.72 -10.37 12.54
CA GLU A 191 -1.87 -10.17 11.66
C GLU A 191 -2.16 -11.40 10.79
N ALA A 192 -1.14 -11.94 10.10
CA ALA A 192 -1.28 -13.14 9.27
C ALA A 192 -1.79 -14.35 10.08
N LEU A 193 -1.33 -14.49 11.32
CA LEU A 193 -1.72 -15.58 12.22
C LEU A 193 -3.01 -15.29 13.01
N GLY A 194 -3.58 -14.08 12.93
CA GLY A 194 -4.76 -13.69 13.71
C GLY A 194 -4.53 -13.68 15.23
N ILE A 195 -3.30 -13.48 15.68
CA ILE A 195 -2.92 -13.46 17.10
C ILE A 195 -2.29 -12.12 17.49
N LYS A 196 -2.11 -11.88 18.79
CA LYS A 196 -1.38 -10.71 19.31
C LYS A 196 -0.29 -11.15 20.29
N LYS A 197 0.71 -11.87 19.79
CA LYS A 197 1.72 -12.53 20.62
C LYS A 197 3.11 -11.92 20.44
N TYR A 198 3.51 -11.62 19.21
CA TYR A 198 4.89 -11.24 18.88
C TYR A 198 5.07 -9.72 18.92
N SER A 199 4.11 -8.95 18.42
CA SER A 199 4.10 -7.48 18.44
C SER A 199 4.23 -6.93 19.86
N GLY A 200 3.46 -7.48 20.81
CA GLY A 200 3.51 -7.09 22.23
C GLY A 200 4.86 -7.40 22.90
N ARG A 201 5.56 -8.44 22.46
CA ARG A 201 6.89 -8.83 22.97
C ARG A 201 8.02 -7.99 22.37
N ALA A 202 7.79 -7.31 21.25
CA ALA A 202 8.75 -6.39 20.64
C ALA A 202 8.84 -5.06 21.43
N ALA A 203 7.75 -4.66 22.07
CA ALA A 203 7.65 -3.41 22.85
C ALA A 203 8.44 -3.42 24.16
N THR A 204 8.83 -4.60 24.69
CA THR A 204 9.46 -4.75 26.02
C THR A 204 10.98 -4.51 26.03
N GLY A 205 11.51 -3.59 25.23
CA GLY A 205 12.91 -3.15 25.32
C GLY A 205 14.00 -4.17 24.95
N ARG A 206 13.69 -5.20 24.14
CA ARG A 206 14.70 -6.19 23.69
C ARG A 206 15.79 -5.55 22.84
N SER A 207 17.00 -6.13 22.92
CA SER A 207 18.10 -5.78 22.02
C SER A 207 17.75 -6.17 20.58
N ILE A 208 18.28 -5.40 19.63
CA ILE A 208 18.00 -5.61 18.21
C ILE A 208 18.48 -6.98 17.74
N SER A 209 19.66 -7.41 18.16
CA SER A 209 20.20 -8.73 17.82
C SER A 209 19.27 -9.88 18.25
N VAL A 210 18.65 -9.78 19.43
CA VAL A 210 17.66 -10.76 19.90
C VAL A 210 16.39 -10.73 19.06
N MET A 211 15.95 -9.55 18.61
CA MET A 211 14.80 -9.44 17.70
C MET A 211 15.09 -10.12 16.35
N LEU A 212 16.25 -9.88 15.74
CA LEU A 212 16.66 -10.50 14.48
C LEU A 212 16.79 -12.02 14.58
N GLN A 213 17.33 -12.52 15.69
CA GLN A 213 17.38 -13.97 15.96
C GLN A 213 15.98 -14.56 16.08
N ASN A 214 15.07 -13.88 16.79
CA ASN A 214 13.67 -14.32 16.90
C ASN A 214 12.98 -14.33 15.54
N ILE A 215 13.20 -13.32 14.70
CA ILE A 215 12.65 -13.28 13.33
C ILE A 215 13.10 -14.52 12.56
N SER A 216 14.41 -14.80 12.53
CA SER A 216 14.95 -16.00 11.85
C SER A 216 14.31 -17.29 12.36
N GLN A 217 14.16 -17.43 13.69
CA GLN A 217 13.52 -18.60 14.29
C GLN A 217 12.04 -18.73 13.91
N LEU A 218 11.29 -17.62 13.93
CA LEU A 218 9.86 -17.61 13.58
C LEU A 218 9.65 -17.96 12.12
N CYS A 219 10.51 -17.48 11.23
CA CYS A 219 10.44 -17.85 9.84
C CYS A 219 10.63 -19.35 9.60
N LYS A 220 11.55 -19.99 10.34
CA LYS A 220 11.74 -21.46 10.29
C LYS A 220 10.56 -22.20 10.91
N THR A 221 9.99 -21.65 11.98
CA THR A 221 8.88 -22.25 12.73
C THR A 221 7.61 -22.29 11.89
N TYR A 222 7.29 -21.18 11.21
CA TYR A 222 6.07 -21.02 10.43
C TYR A 222 6.25 -21.28 8.93
N PHE A 223 7.39 -21.87 8.53
CA PHE A 223 7.71 -22.14 7.12
C PHE A 223 7.42 -20.95 6.19
N ILE A 224 7.88 -19.75 6.56
CA ILE A 224 7.60 -18.53 5.78
C ILE A 224 8.09 -18.73 4.34
N GLY A 225 7.19 -18.75 3.37
CA GLY A 225 7.48 -19.14 1.98
C GLY A 225 8.21 -18.09 1.18
N ALA A 226 7.81 -16.82 1.32
CA ALA A 226 8.52 -15.66 0.81
C ALA A 226 8.36 -14.47 1.76
N LEU A 227 9.42 -13.67 1.89
CA LEU A 227 9.39 -12.40 2.62
C LEU A 227 9.42 -11.24 1.61
N ILE A 228 8.31 -10.53 1.50
CA ILE A 228 8.16 -9.33 0.66
C ILE A 228 8.54 -8.12 1.51
N ILE A 229 9.52 -7.37 1.05
CA ILE A 229 10.00 -6.14 1.68
C ILE A 229 9.72 -4.99 0.71
N ASP A 230 8.67 -4.24 0.99
CA ASP A 230 8.18 -3.13 0.17
C ASP A 230 8.74 -1.79 0.67
N GLU A 231 8.69 -0.78 -0.18
CA GLU A 231 9.22 0.56 0.08
C GLU A 231 10.70 0.57 0.51
N MET A 232 11.52 -0.31 -0.09
CA MET A 232 12.94 -0.48 0.23
C MET A 232 13.77 0.81 0.16
N GLN A 233 13.35 1.78 -0.65
CA GLN A 233 14.01 3.07 -0.74
C GLN A 233 14.00 3.86 0.57
N HIS A 234 13.08 3.59 1.51
CA HIS A 234 13.11 4.22 2.84
C HIS A 234 14.37 3.88 3.65
N LEU A 235 15.05 2.77 3.33
CA LEU A 235 16.34 2.45 3.92
C LEU A 235 17.46 3.41 3.47
N CYS A 236 17.33 4.03 2.29
CA CYS A 236 18.27 5.03 1.80
C CYS A 236 18.24 6.33 2.62
N SER A 237 17.07 6.69 3.14
CA SER A 237 16.85 7.95 3.88
C SER A 237 17.31 7.90 5.35
N SER A 238 17.72 6.72 5.85
CA SER A 238 18.15 6.55 7.23
C SER A 238 19.45 7.34 7.51
N ARG A 239 19.42 8.21 8.54
CA ARG A 239 20.57 9.05 8.95
C ARG A 239 21.76 8.25 9.52
N GLY A 240 21.63 6.94 9.69
CA GLY A 240 22.65 6.05 10.25
C GLY A 240 23.05 4.94 9.29
N GLY A 241 24.10 5.16 8.48
CA GLY A 241 24.59 4.18 7.49
C GLY A 241 24.91 2.78 8.07
N GLN A 242 25.26 2.71 9.36
CA GLN A 242 25.55 1.46 10.05
C GLN A 242 24.32 0.55 10.24
N ASP A 243 23.14 1.11 10.49
CA ASP A 243 21.92 0.32 10.70
C ASP A 243 21.38 -0.24 9.38
N ARG A 244 21.51 0.54 8.30
CA ARG A 244 21.26 0.09 6.92
C ARG A 244 22.12 -1.11 6.56
N GLU A 245 23.42 -1.05 6.79
CA GLU A 245 24.34 -2.16 6.50
C GLU A 245 24.03 -3.40 7.32
N LYS A 246 23.74 -3.23 8.63
CA LYS A 246 23.30 -4.35 9.49
C LYS A 246 22.02 -5.00 8.96
N LEU A 247 21.04 -4.22 8.50
CA LEU A 247 19.78 -4.75 7.97
C LEU A 247 19.99 -5.51 6.65
N LEU A 248 20.77 -4.96 5.72
CA LEU A 248 21.10 -5.64 4.46
C LEU A 248 21.87 -6.94 4.71
N ASN A 249 22.85 -6.93 5.62
CA ASN A 249 23.56 -8.14 6.05
C ASN A 249 22.62 -9.14 6.71
N PHE A 250 21.66 -8.67 7.49
CA PHE A 250 20.62 -9.52 8.08
C PHE A 250 19.75 -10.19 6.99
N PHE A 251 19.33 -9.49 5.93
CA PHE A 251 18.58 -10.12 4.84
C PHE A 251 19.39 -11.21 4.14
N VAL A 252 20.66 -10.95 3.86
CA VAL A 252 21.59 -11.95 3.30
C VAL A 252 21.70 -13.16 4.22
N GLN A 253 21.83 -12.92 5.53
CA GLN A 253 21.89 -13.97 6.53
C GLN A 253 20.56 -14.75 6.59
N LEU A 254 19.43 -14.06 6.58
CA LEU A 254 18.10 -14.66 6.64
C LEU A 254 17.84 -15.59 5.44
N SER A 255 18.22 -15.15 4.23
CA SER A 255 18.15 -15.98 3.02
C SER A 255 19.09 -17.19 3.08
N ASN A 256 20.33 -17.05 3.55
CA ASN A 256 21.27 -18.18 3.64
C ASN A 256 20.90 -19.16 4.74
N ASP A 257 20.71 -18.63 5.95
CA ASP A 257 20.58 -19.42 7.15
C ASP A 257 19.17 -19.96 7.23
N ALA A 258 18.12 -19.16 7.06
CA ALA A 258 16.74 -19.64 7.16
C ALA A 258 16.19 -20.20 5.83
N GLY A 259 16.91 -20.02 4.71
CA GLY A 259 16.47 -20.51 3.41
C GLY A 259 15.20 -19.86 2.91
N ILE A 260 14.97 -18.60 3.28
CA ILE A 260 13.76 -17.88 2.92
C ILE A 260 14.02 -17.05 1.67
N PRO A 261 13.21 -17.24 0.61
CA PRO A 261 13.21 -16.36 -0.53
C PRO A 261 12.81 -14.93 -0.16
N LEU A 262 13.53 -13.95 -0.71
CA LEU A 262 13.30 -12.53 -0.46
C LEU A 262 12.79 -11.83 -1.72
N ILE A 263 11.78 -10.99 -1.56
CA ILE A 263 11.26 -10.14 -2.64
C ILE A 263 11.46 -8.70 -2.22
N TYR A 264 12.33 -7.99 -2.93
CA TYR A 264 12.59 -6.57 -2.69
C TYR A 264 11.74 -5.74 -3.63
N VAL A 265 10.94 -4.81 -3.10
CA VAL A 265 10.14 -3.88 -3.88
C VAL A 265 10.53 -2.46 -3.50
N GLY A 266 10.78 -1.64 -4.50
CA GLY A 266 11.09 -0.24 -4.28
C GLY A 266 11.28 0.53 -5.57
N THR A 267 11.77 1.75 -5.43
CA THR A 267 11.98 2.67 -6.54
C THR A 267 13.42 2.61 -7.04
N ASN A 268 13.75 3.30 -8.13
CA ASN A 268 15.14 3.36 -8.64
C ASN A 268 16.12 3.88 -7.57
N ALA A 269 15.64 4.63 -6.57
CA ALA A 269 16.43 5.12 -5.45
C ALA A 269 16.99 4.00 -4.56
N MET A 270 16.48 2.77 -4.65
CA MET A 270 17.01 1.61 -3.90
C MET A 270 18.26 1.00 -4.55
N LEU A 271 18.54 1.27 -5.84
CA LEU A 271 19.67 0.67 -6.57
C LEU A 271 21.04 0.84 -5.87
N PRO A 272 21.36 2.02 -5.30
CA PRO A 272 22.62 2.21 -4.55
C PRO A 272 22.74 1.34 -3.29
N LEU A 273 21.64 0.82 -2.73
CA LEU A 273 21.70 -0.11 -1.59
C LEU A 273 22.44 -1.40 -1.93
N PHE A 274 22.37 -1.82 -3.18
CA PHE A 274 22.96 -3.07 -3.64
C PHE A 274 24.36 -2.88 -4.24
N SER A 275 24.73 -1.67 -4.66
CA SER A 275 26.03 -1.38 -5.30
C SER A 275 27.22 -1.44 -4.33
N GLY A 276 27.02 -1.11 -3.05
CA GLY A 276 28.09 -1.10 -2.04
C GLY A 276 28.60 -2.48 -1.60
N VAL A 277 27.86 -3.56 -1.90
CA VAL A 277 28.24 -4.92 -1.52
C VAL A 277 28.02 -5.85 -2.72
N LEU A 278 29.09 -6.21 -3.45
CA LEU A 278 29.06 -7.14 -4.59
C LEU A 278 28.34 -8.48 -4.32
N ARG A 279 28.25 -8.89 -3.04
CA ARG A 279 27.47 -10.06 -2.59
C ARG A 279 25.96 -9.79 -2.58
N ASN A 280 25.54 -8.56 -2.29
CA ASN A 280 24.14 -8.13 -2.26
C ASN A 280 23.63 -7.80 -3.66
N ALA A 281 24.46 -7.19 -4.51
CA ALA A 281 24.15 -6.96 -5.93
C ALA A 281 23.86 -8.26 -6.70
N ARG A 282 24.74 -9.26 -6.58
CA ARG A 282 24.53 -10.58 -7.23
C ARG A 282 23.29 -11.31 -6.72
N ARG A 283 22.90 -11.07 -5.47
CA ARG A 283 21.69 -11.65 -4.88
C ARG A 283 20.44 -10.92 -5.29
N ALA A 284 20.43 -9.59 -5.25
CA ALA A 284 19.33 -8.79 -5.78
C ALA A 284 19.05 -9.07 -7.27
N ALA A 285 20.08 -9.50 -8.01
CA ALA A 285 19.98 -9.98 -9.39
C ALA A 285 19.65 -11.49 -9.53
N GLY A 286 19.29 -12.20 -8.46
CA GLY A 286 19.14 -13.65 -8.43
C GLY A 286 18.28 -14.21 -9.56
N MET A 287 17.01 -13.79 -9.63
CA MET A 287 16.10 -14.09 -10.75
C MET A 287 16.08 -12.97 -11.82
N GLY A 288 16.98 -12.00 -11.70
CA GLY A 288 16.96 -10.73 -12.43
C GLY A 288 15.91 -9.74 -11.90
N PRO A 289 16.15 -8.42 -12.01
CA PRO A 289 15.15 -7.44 -11.64
C PRO A 289 13.99 -7.41 -12.65
N ILE A 290 12.79 -7.19 -12.16
CA ILE A 290 11.62 -6.80 -12.95
C ILE A 290 11.51 -5.28 -12.84
N THR A 291 11.62 -4.60 -13.98
CA THR A 291 11.51 -3.15 -14.04
C THR A 291 10.12 -2.74 -14.49
N PHE A 292 9.41 -2.01 -13.63
CA PHE A 292 8.17 -1.32 -13.95
C PHE A 292 8.52 0.09 -14.41
N ASP A 293 8.77 0.23 -15.72
CA ASP A 293 9.02 1.51 -16.35
C ASP A 293 7.73 2.19 -16.81
N ARG A 294 7.81 3.50 -17.06
CA ARG A 294 6.71 4.25 -17.67
C ARG A 294 6.50 3.78 -19.11
N PHE A 295 5.27 3.85 -19.57
CA PHE A 295 4.97 3.63 -20.98
C PHE A 295 5.51 4.78 -21.84
N THR A 296 5.90 4.49 -23.08
CA THR A 296 6.13 5.51 -24.10
C THR A 296 4.83 5.84 -24.84
N GLU A 297 4.76 6.98 -25.53
CA GLU A 297 3.54 7.42 -26.21
C GLU A 297 3.11 6.46 -27.32
N ASP A 298 4.11 5.88 -27.99
CA ASP A 298 3.99 4.94 -29.10
C ASP A 298 3.80 3.48 -28.66
N ASP A 299 3.82 3.20 -27.35
CA ASP A 299 3.61 1.86 -26.83
C ASP A 299 2.15 1.40 -27.08
N PRO A 300 1.91 0.30 -27.82
CA PRO A 300 0.57 -0.24 -28.04
C PRO A 300 -0.16 -0.59 -26.72
N PHE A 301 0.58 -1.00 -25.69
CA PHE A 301 0.01 -1.31 -24.37
C PHE A 301 -0.49 -0.06 -23.65
N TRP A 302 0.14 1.09 -23.87
CA TRP A 302 -0.36 2.37 -23.36
C TRP A 302 -1.71 2.71 -23.96
N ALA A 303 -1.81 2.68 -25.29
CA ALA A 303 -3.08 2.94 -25.99
C ALA A 303 -4.18 1.96 -25.54
N HIS A 304 -3.83 0.69 -25.33
CA HIS A 304 -4.75 -0.32 -24.82
C HIS A 304 -5.21 -0.02 -23.37
N LEU A 305 -4.30 0.32 -22.46
CA LEU A 305 -4.61 0.70 -21.09
C LEU A 305 -5.55 1.91 -21.04
N VAL A 306 -5.21 2.97 -21.77
CA VAL A 306 -6.02 4.19 -21.83
C VAL A 306 -7.40 3.88 -22.40
N SER A 307 -7.50 3.06 -23.46
CA SER A 307 -8.78 2.64 -24.04
C SER A 307 -9.67 1.90 -23.04
N LEU A 308 -9.10 0.97 -22.26
CA LEU A 308 -9.85 0.24 -21.24
C LEU A 308 -10.36 1.15 -20.12
N LEU A 309 -9.52 2.06 -19.63
CA LEU A 309 -9.92 3.01 -18.58
C LEU A 309 -10.89 4.08 -19.10
N TRP A 310 -10.73 4.54 -20.34
CA TRP A 310 -11.62 5.51 -20.99
C TRP A 310 -13.05 4.98 -21.16
N ALA A 311 -13.21 3.66 -21.28
CA ALA A 311 -14.53 3.03 -21.33
C ALA A 311 -15.35 3.16 -20.02
N TYR A 312 -14.71 3.55 -18.91
CA TYR A 312 -15.35 3.86 -17.64
C TYR A 312 -15.63 5.35 -17.53
N ASP A 313 -16.71 5.79 -18.20
CA ASP A 313 -17.12 7.19 -18.29
C ASP A 313 -18.52 7.39 -17.68
N TRP A 314 -18.59 8.20 -16.61
CA TRP A 314 -19.82 8.64 -15.94
C TRP A 314 -20.27 10.05 -16.37
N THR A 315 -19.66 10.66 -17.38
CA THR A 315 -20.20 11.88 -18.00
C THR A 315 -21.52 11.59 -18.73
N LYS A 316 -22.26 12.65 -19.06
CA LYS A 316 -23.59 12.50 -19.66
C LYS A 316 -23.50 11.92 -21.07
N THR A 317 -22.49 12.35 -21.82
CA THR A 317 -22.30 12.01 -23.22
C THR A 317 -20.90 11.41 -23.41
N PRO A 318 -20.78 10.08 -23.37
CA PRO A 318 -19.52 9.41 -23.60
C PRO A 318 -18.98 9.72 -25.00
N THR A 319 -17.69 10.07 -25.06
CA THR A 319 -17.01 10.36 -26.33
C THR A 319 -16.02 9.26 -26.68
N PRO A 320 -15.84 8.95 -27.98
CA PRO A 320 -14.82 8.00 -28.40
C PRO A 320 -13.43 8.52 -28.06
N LEU A 321 -12.51 7.62 -27.69
CA LEU A 321 -11.10 7.96 -27.50
C LEU A 321 -10.49 8.32 -28.86
N THR A 322 -10.23 9.60 -29.10
CA THR A 322 -9.55 10.08 -30.31
C THR A 322 -8.03 10.10 -30.13
N GLY A 323 -7.28 10.13 -31.23
CA GLY A 323 -5.82 10.28 -31.18
C GLY A 323 -5.37 11.56 -30.48
N GLU A 324 -6.12 12.66 -30.63
CA GLU A 324 -5.86 13.92 -29.94
C GLU A 324 -6.03 13.78 -28.41
N ILE A 325 -7.09 13.12 -27.96
CA ILE A 325 -7.32 12.86 -26.53
C ILE A 325 -6.21 11.94 -25.99
N LEU A 326 -5.87 10.88 -26.72
CA LEU A 326 -4.83 9.93 -26.30
C LEU A 326 -3.46 10.61 -26.14
N SER A 327 -3.04 11.41 -27.13
CA SER A 327 -1.79 12.17 -27.06
C SER A 327 -1.84 13.22 -25.93
N LYS A 328 -3.00 13.87 -25.73
CA LYS A 328 -3.15 14.82 -24.62
C LYS A 328 -3.05 14.16 -23.25
N ILE A 329 -3.65 12.98 -23.08
CA ILE A 329 -3.52 12.19 -21.86
C ILE A 329 -2.05 11.83 -21.63
N TYR A 330 -1.32 11.40 -22.67
CA TYR A 330 0.10 11.10 -22.55
C TYR A 330 0.91 12.33 -22.14
N ASP A 331 0.73 13.47 -22.80
CA ASP A 331 1.43 14.72 -22.47
C ASP A 331 1.26 15.11 -20.98
N LEU A 332 0.05 14.94 -20.44
CA LEU A 332 -0.29 15.32 -19.07
C LEU A 332 0.04 14.26 -18.01
N THR A 333 0.53 13.07 -18.40
CA THR A 333 0.79 11.95 -17.47
C THR A 333 2.16 11.30 -17.67
N GLN A 334 2.78 11.51 -18.82
CA GLN A 334 4.07 10.97 -19.24
C GLN A 334 4.17 9.45 -19.11
N GLY A 335 3.08 8.73 -19.40
CA GLY A 335 3.03 7.27 -19.33
C GLY A 335 2.95 6.69 -17.92
N ASN A 336 2.72 7.52 -16.90
CA ASN A 336 2.58 7.08 -15.52
C ASN A 336 1.14 6.62 -15.23
N THR A 337 0.95 5.36 -14.85
CA THR A 337 -0.37 4.76 -14.63
C THR A 337 -1.15 5.37 -13.48
N ASP A 338 -0.48 5.81 -12.42
CA ASP A 338 -1.12 6.50 -11.30
C ASP A 338 -1.56 7.90 -11.74
N PHE A 339 -0.72 8.68 -12.43
CA PHE A 339 -1.11 9.97 -12.98
C PHE A 339 -2.26 9.85 -13.99
N LEU A 340 -2.27 8.81 -14.82
CA LEU A 340 -3.38 8.48 -15.71
C LEU A 340 -4.69 8.30 -14.95
N ALA A 341 -4.72 7.39 -13.97
CA ALA A 341 -5.92 7.15 -13.18
C ALA A 341 -6.40 8.43 -12.48
N LYS A 342 -5.47 9.21 -11.92
CA LYS A 342 -5.79 10.48 -11.27
C LYS A 342 -6.39 11.50 -12.24
N LEU A 343 -5.77 11.71 -13.40
CA LEU A 343 -6.23 12.65 -14.43
C LEU A 343 -7.64 12.28 -14.90
N LEU A 344 -7.89 11.00 -15.22
CA LEU A 344 -9.20 10.54 -15.69
C LEU A 344 -10.28 10.72 -14.62
N MET A 345 -9.99 10.35 -13.36
CA MET A 345 -10.94 10.53 -12.26
C MET A 345 -11.26 11.99 -12.00
N LEU A 346 -10.24 12.86 -11.98
CA LEU A 346 -10.41 14.30 -11.73
C LEU A 346 -11.15 14.98 -12.90
N ALA A 347 -10.84 14.61 -14.15
CA ALA A 347 -11.51 15.15 -15.33
C ALA A 347 -13.01 14.81 -15.36
N GLN A 348 -13.37 13.57 -15.04
CA GLN A 348 -14.77 13.18 -14.93
C GLN A 348 -15.48 13.92 -13.80
N ARG A 349 -14.86 14.03 -12.62
CA ARG A 349 -15.43 14.78 -11.49
C ARG A 349 -15.65 16.24 -11.83
N HIS A 350 -14.68 16.86 -12.51
CA HIS A 350 -14.77 18.24 -12.95
C HIS A 350 -15.90 18.42 -13.97
N ALA A 351 -15.97 17.56 -14.99
CA ALA A 351 -17.03 17.63 -16.00
C ALA A 351 -18.43 17.47 -15.40
N ILE A 352 -18.61 16.49 -14.50
CA ILE A 352 -19.87 16.26 -13.81
C ILE A 352 -20.29 17.45 -12.95
N TRP A 353 -19.35 18.05 -12.22
CA TRP A 353 -19.62 19.16 -11.31
C TRP A 353 -19.96 20.46 -12.07
N GLU A 354 -19.21 20.79 -13.11
CA GLU A 354 -19.43 21.99 -13.93
C GLU A 354 -20.57 21.82 -14.95
N GLY A 355 -21.19 20.64 -15.01
CA GLY A 355 -22.25 20.33 -15.97
C GLY A 355 -21.77 20.23 -17.41
N ILE A 356 -20.49 19.96 -17.63
CA ILE A 356 -19.90 19.71 -18.95
C ILE A 356 -20.31 18.30 -19.40
N ASP A 357 -20.83 18.18 -20.61
CA ASP A 357 -21.44 16.93 -21.08
C ASP A 357 -20.43 15.81 -21.32
N SER A 358 -19.21 16.14 -21.73
CA SER A 358 -18.17 15.19 -22.13
C SER A 358 -16.75 15.70 -21.84
N ILE A 359 -15.78 14.80 -21.67
CA ILE A 359 -14.37 15.15 -21.53
C ILE A 359 -13.77 15.54 -22.90
N THR A 360 -13.04 16.65 -22.94
CA THR A 360 -12.30 17.14 -24.11
C THR A 360 -10.83 17.41 -23.75
N PRO A 361 -9.93 17.60 -24.73
CA PRO A 361 -8.54 17.99 -24.46
C PRO A 361 -8.41 19.25 -23.60
N ALA A 362 -9.31 20.23 -23.79
CA ALA A 362 -9.35 21.46 -22.99
C ALA A 362 -9.72 21.18 -21.52
N VAL A 363 -10.68 20.28 -21.27
CA VAL A 363 -11.05 19.84 -19.91
C VAL A 363 -9.87 19.16 -19.23
N LEU A 364 -9.16 18.26 -19.94
CA LEU A 364 -7.96 17.60 -19.41
C LEU A 364 -6.88 18.61 -19.02
N GLN A 365 -6.60 19.59 -19.89
CA GLN A 365 -5.63 20.66 -19.61
C GLN A 365 -6.04 21.50 -18.38
N GLN A 366 -7.31 21.92 -18.32
CA GLN A 366 -7.82 22.71 -17.19
C GLN A 366 -7.68 21.96 -15.86
N VAL A 367 -7.98 20.67 -15.85
CA VAL A 367 -7.85 19.80 -14.67
C VAL A 367 -6.37 19.66 -14.28
N TYR A 368 -5.49 19.45 -15.24
CA TYR A 368 -4.06 19.42 -14.99
C TYR A 368 -3.59 20.72 -14.34
N ASP A 369 -3.91 21.88 -14.91
CA ASP A 369 -3.45 23.20 -14.46
C ASP A 369 -4.01 23.62 -13.10
N SER A 370 -5.23 23.20 -12.77
CA SER A 370 -5.92 23.64 -11.55
C SER A 370 -5.88 22.63 -10.42
N GLN A 371 -5.92 21.33 -10.71
CA GLN A 371 -6.10 20.26 -9.72
C GLN A 371 -4.87 19.37 -9.54
N MET A 372 -4.03 19.21 -10.56
CA MET A 372 -2.81 18.39 -10.50
C MET A 372 -1.52 19.20 -10.24
N ARG A 373 -1.64 20.43 -9.73
CA ARG A 373 -0.49 21.34 -9.48
C ARG A 373 0.63 20.72 -8.65
N LEU A 374 0.28 19.88 -7.67
CA LEU A 374 1.26 19.17 -6.83
C LEU A 374 2.10 18.14 -7.61
N LEU A 375 1.62 17.71 -8.78
CA LEU A 375 2.28 16.72 -9.63
C LEU A 375 3.04 17.35 -10.81
N HIS A 376 2.89 18.66 -11.07
CA HIS A 376 3.50 19.33 -12.22
C HIS A 376 5.01 19.12 -12.29
N LYS A 377 5.71 19.36 -11.18
CA LYS A 377 7.17 19.16 -11.12
C LYS A 377 7.58 17.73 -11.43
N ALA A 378 6.87 16.75 -10.88
CA ALA A 378 7.13 15.34 -11.12
C ALA A 378 6.87 14.96 -12.59
N ILE A 379 5.80 15.47 -13.19
CA ILE A 379 5.44 15.23 -14.60
C ILE A 379 6.43 15.92 -15.54
N GLU A 380 6.88 17.13 -15.23
CA GLU A 380 7.91 17.85 -15.97
C GLU A 380 9.27 17.13 -15.92
N ALA A 381 9.64 16.57 -14.75
CA ALA A 381 10.83 15.74 -14.61
C ALA A 381 10.76 14.47 -15.48
N LEU A 382 9.60 13.82 -15.56
CA LEU A 382 9.40 12.68 -16.48
C LEU A 382 9.46 13.12 -17.94
N ARG A 383 8.91 14.30 -18.26
CA ARG A 383 8.90 14.87 -19.62
C ARG A 383 10.32 15.23 -20.09
N SER A 384 11.18 15.72 -19.20
CA SER A 384 12.55 16.11 -19.55
C SER A 384 13.42 14.91 -19.93
N GLY A 385 13.10 13.71 -19.41
CA GLY A 385 13.91 12.51 -19.61
C GLY A 385 15.26 12.56 -18.88
N ASP A 386 15.52 13.59 -18.09
CA ASP A 386 16.78 13.79 -17.37
C ASP A 386 16.87 12.80 -16.19
N PRO A 387 17.84 11.86 -16.19
CA PRO A 387 17.98 10.87 -15.12
C PRO A 387 18.14 11.48 -13.72
N LEU A 388 18.70 12.69 -13.60
CA LEU A 388 18.87 13.35 -12.30
C LEU A 388 17.54 13.90 -11.78
N GLN A 389 16.76 14.55 -12.64
CA GLN A 389 15.43 15.05 -12.25
C GLN A 389 14.45 13.90 -11.99
N ILE A 390 14.58 12.80 -12.74
CA ILE A 390 13.82 11.57 -12.52
C ILE A 390 14.28 10.85 -11.24
N ALA A 391 15.55 10.98 -10.83
CA ALA A 391 16.00 10.44 -9.55
C ALA A 391 15.37 11.17 -8.36
N ASP A 392 15.24 12.50 -8.45
CA ASP A 392 14.58 13.33 -7.44
C ASP A 392 13.04 13.20 -7.46
N PHE A 393 12.47 12.49 -8.46
CA PHE A 393 11.03 12.27 -8.63
C PHE A 393 10.33 11.74 -7.37
N GLU A 394 11.00 10.84 -6.64
CA GLU A 394 10.45 10.23 -5.42
C GLU A 394 10.32 11.24 -4.28
N ASP A 395 11.28 12.15 -4.14
CA ASP A 395 11.22 13.24 -3.17
C ASP A 395 10.24 14.34 -3.60
N MET A 396 9.94 14.43 -4.91
CA MET A 396 8.93 15.35 -5.46
C MET A 396 7.50 14.85 -5.29
N MET A 397 7.29 13.56 -5.00
CA MET A 397 5.95 12.99 -4.85
C MET A 397 5.26 13.52 -3.58
N PRO A 398 4.02 14.02 -3.70
CA PRO A 398 3.26 14.45 -2.53
C PRO A 398 2.99 13.27 -1.59
N THR A 399 2.94 13.53 -0.28
CA THR A 399 2.64 12.50 0.72
C THR A 399 1.24 11.90 0.53
N LYS A 400 0.98 10.71 1.07
CA LYS A 400 -0.36 10.07 0.99
C LYS A 400 -1.48 11.01 1.44
N ASP A 401 -1.26 11.79 2.49
CA ASP A 401 -2.22 12.79 2.98
C ASP A 401 -2.41 13.95 1.99
N GLN A 402 -1.34 14.41 1.35
CA GLN A 402 -1.42 15.45 0.32
C GLN A 402 -2.13 14.93 -0.94
N VAL A 403 -1.92 13.67 -1.32
CA VAL A 403 -2.66 13.00 -2.42
C VAL A 403 -4.13 12.84 -2.07
N ALA A 404 -4.45 12.39 -0.85
CA ALA A 404 -5.82 12.29 -0.37
C ALA A 404 -6.49 13.66 -0.33
N LYS A 405 -5.77 14.69 0.15
CA LYS A 405 -6.21 16.08 0.06
C LYS A 405 -6.42 16.49 -1.39
N MET A 406 -5.49 16.29 -2.33
CA MET A 406 -5.71 16.60 -3.74
C MET A 406 -6.97 15.94 -4.32
N MET A 407 -7.24 14.69 -3.94
CA MET A 407 -8.45 13.96 -4.32
C MET A 407 -9.75 14.44 -3.65
N ASN A 408 -9.64 15.14 -2.51
CA ASN A 408 -10.75 15.59 -1.66
C ASN A 408 -10.92 17.13 -1.62
N TYR A 409 -9.90 17.91 -1.95
CA TYR A 409 -9.80 19.37 -1.81
C TYR A 409 -10.78 20.08 -2.75
N ASP A 410 -11.15 19.38 -3.83
CA ASP A 410 -12.16 19.81 -4.79
C ASP A 410 -13.59 19.72 -4.24
N LEU A 411 -13.85 18.82 -3.27
CA LEU A 411 -15.15 18.71 -2.59
C LEU A 411 -15.32 19.83 -1.56
N ALA A 412 -14.32 20.12 -0.73
CA ALA A 412 -14.44 21.10 0.36
C ALA A 412 -14.53 22.55 -0.13
N ARG A 413 -13.65 22.96 -1.06
CA ARG A 413 -13.58 24.36 -1.53
C ARG A 413 -14.79 24.79 -2.36
N ARG A 414 -15.49 23.82 -2.98
CA ARG A 414 -16.69 24.07 -3.79
C ARG A 414 -17.98 23.74 -3.04
N ALA A 415 -17.95 22.85 -2.04
CA ALA A 415 -19.02 22.72 -1.05
C ALA A 415 -19.19 24.03 -0.28
N ASP A 416 -18.13 24.77 0.04
CA ASP A 416 -18.28 26.10 0.66
C ASP A 416 -19.07 27.07 -0.23
N ARG A 417 -18.87 27.06 -1.55
CA ARG A 417 -19.64 27.90 -2.50
C ARG A 417 -21.07 27.41 -2.73
N ALA A 418 -21.26 26.10 -2.86
CA ALA A 418 -22.60 25.49 -3.02
C ALA A 418 -23.43 25.62 -1.73
N ASN A 419 -22.81 25.42 -0.56
CA ASN A 419 -23.43 25.66 0.74
C ASN A 419 -23.73 27.14 0.93
N LEU A 420 -22.87 28.07 0.53
CA LEU A 420 -23.20 29.50 0.51
C LEU A 420 -24.44 29.81 -0.33
N SER A 421 -24.58 29.18 -1.51
CA SER A 421 -25.76 29.33 -2.38
C SER A 421 -27.02 28.64 -1.85
N LEU A 422 -26.88 27.47 -1.21
CA LEU A 422 -28.00 26.73 -0.60
C LEU A 422 -28.46 27.38 0.70
N ILE A 423 -27.54 27.94 1.50
CA ILE A 423 -27.84 28.73 2.69
C ILE A 423 -28.56 30.02 2.30
N THR A 424 -28.13 30.69 1.21
CA THR A 424 -28.83 31.89 0.71
C THR A 424 -30.18 31.55 0.07
N GLN A 425 -30.32 30.44 -0.66
CA GLN A 425 -31.61 30.01 -1.23
C GLN A 425 -32.59 29.50 -0.17
N ALA A 426 -32.12 28.76 0.84
CA ALA A 426 -32.93 28.33 1.98
C ALA A 426 -33.37 29.50 2.87
N ALA A 427 -32.61 30.61 2.88
CA ALA A 427 -32.94 31.82 3.62
C ALA A 427 -33.93 32.76 2.91
N ILE A 428 -34.33 32.51 1.66
CA ILE A 428 -35.20 33.42 0.87
C ILE A 428 -36.70 33.02 0.89
N VAL A 429 -37.10 31.96 1.58
CA VAL A 429 -38.53 31.58 1.68
C VAL A 429 -39.15 32.02 3.01
N THR A 430 -39.32 33.33 3.16
CA THR A 430 -40.42 33.92 3.95
C THR A 430 -40.71 35.33 3.42
N PRO A 431 -41.88 35.60 2.84
CA PRO A 431 -42.31 36.97 2.61
C PRO A 431 -42.62 37.60 3.97
N VAL A 432 -41.81 38.57 4.40
CA VAL A 432 -42.09 39.39 5.57
C VAL A 432 -43.04 40.50 5.13
N GLU A 433 -44.30 40.43 5.59
CA GLU A 433 -45.22 41.57 5.50
C GLU A 433 -44.64 42.75 6.29
N HIS A 434 -44.61 43.92 5.66
CA HIS A 434 -44.18 45.17 6.29
C HIS A 434 -45.16 45.57 7.40
N SER A 435 -44.71 45.43 8.66
CA SER A 435 -45.21 46.22 9.78
C SER A 435 -44.13 47.21 10.18
N GLU A 436 -44.41 48.50 9.92
CA GLU A 436 -43.54 49.60 10.35
C GLU A 436 -43.40 49.61 11.88
N ARG A 437 -42.16 49.45 12.37
CA ARG A 437 -41.78 49.95 13.69
C ARG A 437 -40.36 50.52 13.67
N ALA A 438 -40.25 51.67 14.33
CA ALA A 438 -39.20 52.67 14.20
C ALA A 438 -37.78 52.19 14.58
N ALA A 439 -36.80 52.85 13.96
CA ALA A 439 -35.38 52.58 14.05
C ALA A 439 -34.79 52.73 15.46
N ALA A 440 -33.95 51.77 15.86
CA ALA A 440 -33.02 51.89 16.98
C ALA A 440 -31.59 51.54 16.52
N LYS A 441 -30.63 52.37 16.93
CA LYS A 441 -29.22 52.43 16.52
C LYS A 441 -28.40 51.17 16.93
N PRO A 442 -27.26 50.89 16.24
CA PRO A 442 -26.52 49.64 16.39
C PRO A 442 -25.70 49.60 17.69
N ILE A 443 -25.79 48.50 18.42
CA ILE A 443 -24.95 48.20 19.60
C ILE A 443 -23.96 47.10 19.21
N SER A 444 -22.68 47.44 19.22
CA SER A 444 -21.54 46.53 19.11
C SER A 444 -21.50 45.57 20.30
N LYS A 445 -21.36 44.25 20.07
CA LYS A 445 -20.99 43.31 21.14
C LYS A 445 -19.46 43.31 21.31
N PRO A 446 -18.95 43.42 22.55
CA PRO A 446 -17.52 43.62 22.81
C PRO A 446 -16.73 42.31 22.74
N VAL A 447 -15.47 42.44 22.32
CA VAL A 447 -14.42 41.44 22.49
C VAL A 447 -14.14 41.29 23.99
N VAL A 448 -14.17 40.05 24.50
CA VAL A 448 -13.84 39.77 25.91
C VAL A 448 -12.31 39.88 26.07
N PRO A 449 -11.81 40.71 27.01
CA PRO A 449 -10.38 40.79 27.28
C PRO A 449 -9.91 39.56 28.07
N VAL A 450 -8.73 39.05 27.76
CA VAL A 450 -8.04 38.05 28.59
C VAL A 450 -7.59 38.77 29.87
N ALA A 451 -8.24 38.46 30.99
CA ALA A 451 -7.86 39.00 32.30
C ALA A 451 -6.58 38.31 32.79
N ASN A 452 -5.52 39.10 33.03
CA ASN A 452 -4.33 38.67 33.77
C ASN A 452 -4.61 38.73 35.28
N GLU A 453 -5.54 37.92 35.77
CA GLU A 453 -5.75 37.73 37.21
C GLU A 453 -5.15 36.40 37.65
N SER A 454 -4.32 36.43 38.69
CA SER A 454 -3.75 35.23 39.31
C SER A 454 -4.86 34.38 39.91
N ALA A 455 -4.90 33.10 39.58
CA ALA A 455 -5.93 32.18 40.03
C ALA A 455 -6.00 32.14 41.57
N PRO A 456 -7.20 32.11 42.19
CA PRO A 456 -7.33 32.21 43.64
C PRO A 456 -6.71 30.98 44.34
N THR A 457 -5.75 31.20 45.22
CA THR A 457 -5.16 30.14 46.05
C THR A 457 -6.20 29.56 47.02
N ALA A 458 -6.44 28.24 46.93
CA ALA A 458 -7.29 27.50 47.84
C ALA A 458 -6.43 26.66 48.81
N HIS A 459 -6.61 26.85 50.11
CA HIS A 459 -6.07 25.95 51.14
C HIS A 459 -7.15 24.94 51.54
N PHE A 460 -6.83 23.64 51.47
CA PHE A 460 -7.71 22.55 51.89
C PHE A 460 -7.20 21.96 53.21
N SER A 461 -8.12 21.60 54.11
CA SER A 461 -7.77 20.98 55.39
C SER A 461 -7.56 19.48 55.20
N GLU A 462 -6.73 18.86 56.05
CA GLU A 462 -6.42 17.44 55.95
C GLU A 462 -7.67 16.61 56.32
N GLY A 463 -8.22 15.87 55.33
CA GLY A 463 -9.41 15.02 55.49
C GLY A 463 -10.64 15.44 54.67
N ASP A 464 -10.60 16.57 53.94
CA ASP A 464 -11.68 17.00 53.07
C ASP A 464 -11.69 16.24 51.72
N ASP A 465 -12.88 16.02 51.15
CA ASP A 465 -13.05 15.51 49.79
C ASP A 465 -12.70 16.60 48.76
N VAL A 466 -11.41 16.67 48.45
CA VAL A 466 -10.79 17.69 47.59
C VAL A 466 -11.42 17.75 46.20
N GLN A 467 -11.84 16.60 45.66
CA GLN A 467 -12.32 16.51 44.28
C GLN A 467 -13.66 17.22 44.09
N THR A 468 -14.61 16.98 44.99
CA THR A 468 -15.92 17.63 44.95
C THR A 468 -15.82 19.15 45.15
N GLN A 469 -14.88 19.62 45.96
CA GLN A 469 -14.69 21.06 46.16
C GLN A 469 -14.04 21.77 44.97
N LEU A 470 -13.15 21.09 44.24
CA LEU A 470 -12.54 21.63 43.02
C LEU A 470 -13.56 21.76 41.87
N GLU A 471 -14.47 20.79 41.74
CA GLU A 471 -15.57 20.84 40.77
C GLU A 471 -16.52 22.00 41.05
N GLN A 472 -16.95 22.18 42.31
CA GLN A 472 -17.86 23.28 42.69
C GLN A 472 -17.26 24.67 42.44
N ARG A 473 -15.93 24.79 42.55
CA ARG A 473 -15.22 26.05 42.30
C ARG A 473 -14.84 26.24 40.83
N GLY A 474 -15.23 25.32 39.93
CA GLY A 474 -15.00 25.42 38.49
C GLY A 474 -13.54 25.19 38.08
N TRP A 475 -12.75 24.52 38.92
CA TRP A 475 -11.34 24.21 38.63
C TRP A 475 -11.16 22.92 37.83
N VAL A 476 -12.16 22.05 37.85
CA VAL A 476 -12.18 20.78 37.11
C VAL A 476 -13.53 20.67 36.41
N ASP A 477 -13.49 20.36 35.12
CA ASP A 477 -14.68 20.14 34.31
C ASP A 477 -15.06 18.66 34.31
N LYS A 478 -16.35 18.34 34.53
CA LYS A 478 -16.82 16.95 34.67
C LYS A 478 -16.75 16.15 33.37
N ASP A 479 -16.83 16.84 32.24
CA ASP A 479 -16.70 16.24 30.92
C ASP A 479 -15.34 16.60 30.31
N SER A 480 -14.30 15.93 30.79
CA SER A 480 -12.98 15.97 30.16
C SER A 480 -12.96 15.03 28.93
N ALA A 481 -13.77 15.36 27.93
CA ALA A 481 -13.64 14.81 26.58
C ALA A 481 -12.89 15.82 25.71
N TRP A 482 -11.57 15.80 25.82
CA TRP A 482 -10.64 16.43 24.89
C TRP A 482 -9.65 15.40 24.36
#